data_AF-A0A8T5K1Y0-F1
#
_entry.id   AF-A0A8T5K1Y0-F1
#
_cell.length_a   1.000
_cell.length_b   1.000
_cell.length_c   1.000
_cell.angle_alpha   90.00
_cell.angle_beta   90.00
_cell.angle_gamma   90.00
#
_symmetry.space_group_name_H-M   'P 1'
#
loop_
_entity.id
_entity.type
_entity.pdbx_description
1 polymer ?
#
loop_
_entity_poly.entity_id
_entity_poly.type
_entity_poly.pdbx_seq_one_letter_code
_entity_poly.pdbx_strand_id
1 'polypeptide(L)' 'MVEIGSKYKKTKTDLMERIRKSEIEVFKGESIDHMCYFCKRRIFEDMYVLMDRKSINNIEIETKYFLDESCYENSKNVYH' A
#
# COMPACT_ATOMS: atom_id res chain seq x y z
N MET A 1 3.46 15.74 -21.42
CA MET A 1 3.63 15.77 -19.94
C MET A 1 2.40 15.12 -19.32
N VAL A 2 2.53 14.44 -18.18
CA VAL A 2 1.51 13.65 -17.43
C VAL A 2 1.49 12.13 -17.72
N GLU A 3 2.60 11.43 -17.51
CA GLU A 3 2.58 9.96 -17.37
C GLU A 3 2.77 9.48 -15.91
N ILE A 4 3.34 10.32 -15.04
CA ILE A 4 3.71 9.95 -13.66
C ILE A 4 2.47 9.80 -12.76
N GLY A 5 1.44 10.64 -12.95
CA GLY A 5 0.18 10.55 -12.21
C GLY A 5 -0.64 9.28 -12.53
N SER A 6 -0.44 8.71 -13.72
CA SER A 6 -1.14 7.50 -14.18
C SER A 6 -0.62 6.26 -13.47
N LYS A 7 0.71 6.11 -13.34
CA LYS A 7 1.31 4.96 -12.67
C LYS A 7 0.97 4.89 -11.18
N TYR A 8 1.05 6.01 -10.46
CA TYR A 8 0.67 6.07 -9.05
C TYR A 8 -0.80 5.68 -8.82
N LYS A 9 -1.73 6.21 -9.63
CA LYS A 9 -3.16 5.85 -9.54
C LYS A 9 -3.38 4.36 -9.78
N LYS A 10 -2.76 3.80 -10.82
CA LYS A 10 -2.85 2.36 -11.13
C LYS A 10 -2.33 1.49 -9.98
N THR A 11 -1.14 1.77 -9.47
CA THR A 11 -0.56 1.02 -8.34
C THR A 11 -1.41 1.16 -7.09
N LYS A 12 -1.95 2.35 -6.80
CA LYS A 12 -2.86 2.54 -5.67
C LYS A 12 -4.12 1.68 -5.81
N THR A 13 -4.77 1.69 -6.98
CA THR A 13 -5.96 0.86 -7.24
C THR A 13 -5.65 -0.62 -7.12
N ASP A 14 -4.56 -1.10 -7.72
CA ASP A 14 -4.10 -2.50 -7.64
C ASP A 14 -3.87 -2.94 -6.19
N LEU A 15 -3.15 -2.13 -5.40
CA LEU A 15 -2.93 -2.42 -3.97
C LEU A 15 -4.25 -2.48 -3.20
N MET A 16 -5.18 -1.56 -3.45
CA MET A 16 -6.49 -1.57 -2.79
C MET A 16 -7.28 -2.84 -3.13
N GLU A 17 -7.29 -3.27 -4.39
CA GLU A 17 -7.96 -4.51 -4.79
C GLU A 17 -7.32 -5.74 -4.16
N ARG A 18 -6.00 -5.81 -4.11
CA ARG A 18 -5.27 -6.93 -3.51
C ARG A 18 -5.46 -7.00 -2.00
N ILE A 19 -5.54 -5.85 -1.31
CA ILE A 19 -5.92 -5.81 0.11
C ILE A 19 -7.30 -6.42 0.32
N ARG A 20 -8.29 -6.05 -0.50
CA ARG A 20 -9.66 -6.59 -0.39
C ARG A 20 -9.72 -8.08 -0.63
N LYS A 21 -9.00 -8.57 -1.62
CA LYS A 21 -8.93 -10.00 -1.94
C LYS A 21 -8.05 -10.79 -0.97
N SER A 22 -7.39 -10.13 -0.02
CA SER A 22 -6.39 -10.76 0.86
C SER A 22 -5.25 -11.44 0.08
N GLU A 23 -4.87 -10.87 -1.07
CA GLU A 23 -3.82 -11.35 -1.98
C GLU A 23 -2.45 -10.67 -1.73
N ILE A 24 -2.36 -9.86 -0.68
CA ILE A 24 -1.14 -9.17 -0.28
C ILE A 24 -0.90 -9.39 1.20
N GLU A 25 0.37 -9.64 1.56
CA GLU A 25 0.78 -9.80 2.95
C GLU A 25 0.74 -8.44 3.64
N VAL A 26 0.14 -8.39 4.84
CA VAL A 26 -0.04 -7.14 5.61
C VAL A 26 0.41 -7.35 7.05
N PHE A 27 1.22 -6.43 7.55
CA PHE A 27 1.74 -6.45 8.92
C PHE A 27 1.37 -5.16 9.64
N LYS A 28 0.99 -5.24 10.93
CA LYS A 28 0.85 -4.07 11.80
C LYS A 28 2.18 -3.77 12.48
N GLY A 29 2.55 -2.50 12.56
CA GLY A 29 3.77 -2.05 13.23
C GLY A 29 3.63 -0.64 13.80
N GLU A 30 4.59 -0.23 14.62
CA GLU A 30 4.67 1.11 15.20
C GLU A 30 5.49 2.05 14.29
N SER A 31 5.04 3.29 14.10
CA SER A 31 5.73 4.26 13.23
C SER A 31 6.97 4.88 13.89
N ILE A 32 8.07 5.00 13.12
CA ILE A 32 9.25 5.81 13.47
C ILE A 32 9.60 6.75 12.29
N ASP A 33 8.60 7.48 11.76
CA ASP A 33 8.69 8.44 10.63
C ASP A 33 8.51 7.84 9.23
N HIS A 34 7.31 7.32 8.95
CA HIS A 34 6.91 6.88 7.62
C HIS A 34 5.86 7.78 6.98
N MET A 35 5.83 7.81 5.64
CA MET A 35 4.80 8.50 4.86
C MET A 35 3.80 7.50 4.30
N CYS A 36 2.50 7.73 4.56
CA CYS A 36 1.43 6.92 4.01
C CYS A 36 1.43 6.99 2.48
N TYR A 37 1.55 5.83 1.84
CA TYR A 37 1.63 5.73 0.39
C TYR A 37 0.38 6.28 -0.29
N PHE A 38 -0.81 6.11 0.30
CA PHE A 38 -2.11 6.46 -0.31
C PHE A 38 -2.52 7.93 -0.20
N CYS A 39 -2.23 8.57 0.93
CA CYS A 39 -2.64 9.95 1.20
C CYS A 39 -1.46 10.92 1.29
N LYS A 40 -0.21 10.43 1.21
CA LYS A 40 1.03 11.22 1.29
C LYS A 40 1.20 12.02 2.59
N ARG A 41 0.44 11.68 3.63
CA ARG A 41 0.58 12.24 4.99
C ARG A 41 1.59 11.43 5.79
N ARG A 42 2.27 12.06 6.75
CA ARG A 42 3.11 11.37 7.73
C ARG A 42 2.25 10.50 8.64
N ILE A 43 2.78 9.35 9.03
CA ILE A 43 2.17 8.41 9.97
C ILE A 43 2.80 8.66 11.34
N PHE A 44 1.98 8.97 12.34
CA PHE A 44 2.45 9.33 13.67
C PHE A 44 2.28 8.20 14.70
N GLU A 45 1.44 7.21 14.40
CA GLU A 45 1.04 6.16 15.34
C GLU A 45 1.14 4.78 14.68
N ASP A 46 0.08 3.97 14.77
CA ASP A 46 -0.02 2.66 14.16
C ASP A 46 0.08 2.73 12.63
N MET A 47 0.85 1.80 12.05
CA MET A 47 0.99 1.65 10.62
C MET A 47 0.73 0.22 10.15
N TYR A 48 0.28 0.13 8.90
CA TYR A 48 0.17 -1.11 8.16
C TYR A 48 1.23 -1.16 7.06
N VAL A 49 1.97 -2.25 6.99
CA VAL A 49 3.00 -2.50 5.97
C VAL A 49 2.47 -3.54 5.00
N LEU A 50 2.21 -3.13 3.76
CA LEU A 50 1.90 -4.04 2.66
C LEU A 50 3.20 -4.56 2.06
N MET A 51 3.33 -5.87 1.93
CA MET A 51 4.46 -6.52 1.31
C MET A 51 4.07 -7.10 -0.06
N ASP A 52 4.53 -6.45 -1.12
CA ASP A 52 4.34 -6.89 -2.50
C ASP A 52 5.58 -7.65 -2.97
N ARG A 53 5.49 -8.98 -3.01
CA ARG A 53 6.53 -9.86 -3.54
C ARG A 53 6.22 -10.24 -4.98
N LYS A 54 7.15 -9.93 -5.89
CA LYS A 54 7.05 -10.25 -7.32
C LYS A 54 8.28 -11.01 -7.76
N SER A 55 8.09 -12.10 -8.51
CA SER A 55 9.18 -12.78 -9.19
C SER A 55 9.26 -12.25 -10.63
N ILE A 56 10.39 -11.64 -10.98
CA ILE A 56 10.66 -11.16 -12.34
C ILE A 56 11.97 -11.79 -12.80
N ASN A 57 11.95 -12.58 -13.87
CA ASN A 57 13.13 -13.27 -14.41
C ASN A 57 13.90 -14.09 -13.36
N ASN A 58 13.18 -14.81 -12.48
CA ASN A 58 13.73 -15.55 -11.34
C ASN A 58 14.40 -14.69 -10.26
N ILE A 59 14.15 -13.38 -10.25
CA ILE A 59 14.57 -12.46 -9.17
C ILE A 59 13.33 -12.13 -8.34
N GLU A 60 13.40 -12.42 -7.05
CA GLU A 60 12.37 -12.00 -6.09
C GLU A 60 12.59 -10.52 -5.72
N ILE A 61 11.60 -9.70 -6.04
CA ILE A 61 11.58 -8.28 -5.70
C ILE A 61 10.51 -8.09 -4.62
N GLU A 62 10.94 -7.61 -3.46
CA GLU A 62 10.06 -7.25 -2.36
C GLU A 62 9.90 -5.73 -2.30
N THR A 63 8.66 -5.26 -2.42
CA THR A 63 8.33 -3.83 -2.26
C THR A 63 7.43 -3.62 -1.06
N LYS A 64 7.81 -2.69 -0.18
CA LYS A 64 7.05 -2.34 1.03
C LYS A 64 6.28 -1.04 0.81
N TYR A 65 4.99 -1.05 1.14
CA TYR A 65 4.13 0.12 1.14
C TYR A 65 3.59 0.37 2.53
N PHE A 66 3.86 1.56 3.06
CA PHE A 66 3.40 1.97 4.39
C PHE A 66 2.06 2.68 4.28
N LEU A 67 1.09 2.28 5.08
CA LEU A 67 -0.23 2.88 5.17
C LEU A 67 -0.54 3.28 6.61
N ASP A 68 -1.17 4.44 6.74
CA ASP A 68 -1.88 4.83 7.94
C ASP A 68 -3.09 3.91 8.18
N GLU A 69 -3.44 3.63 9.44
CA GLU A 69 -4.57 2.76 9.82
C GLU A 69 -5.87 3.16 9.11
N SER A 70 -6.20 4.46 9.08
CA SER A 70 -7.43 4.94 8.43
C SER A 70 -7.41 4.68 6.92
N CYS A 71 -6.23 4.78 6.29
CA CYS A 71 -6.08 4.51 4.86
C CYS A 71 -6.19 3.03 4.54
N TYR A 72 -5.68 2.16 5.43
CA TYR A 72 -5.79 0.72 5.30
C TYR A 72 -7.25 0.26 5.47
N GLU A 73 -7.93 0.68 6.54
CA GLU A 73 -9.33 0.28 6.79
C GLU A 73 -10.29 0.81 5.70
N ASN A 74 -10.06 2.02 5.20
CA ASN A 74 -10.84 2.54 4.07
C ASN A 74 -10.57 1.76 2.76
N SER A 75 -9.37 1.19 2.59
CA SER A 75 -9.08 0.37 1.41
C SER A 75 -9.84 -0.95 1.40
N LYS A 76 -10.15 -1.49 2.58
CA LYS A 76 -11.00 -2.68 2.77
C LYS A 76 -12.48 -2.38 2.51
N ASN A 77 -12.94 -1.19 2.87
CA ASN A 77 -14.34 -0.79 2.80
C ASN A 77 -14.59 0.25 1.69
N VAL A 78 -14.87 -0.19 0.46
CA VAL A 78 -15.56 0.68 -0.50
C VAL A 78 -16.99 0.19 -0.65
N TYR A 79 -17.90 1.04 -0.16
CA TYR A 79 -19.35 0.95 -0.29
C TYR A 79 -19.75 0.45 -1.68
N HIS A 80 -20.61 -0.56 -1.68
CA HIS A 80 -21.41 -1.03 -2.82
C HIS A 80 -22.26 0.09 -3.41
#